data_AF-A0A7C3LVC2-F1
#
_entry.id   AF-A0A7C3LVC2-F1
#
_cell.length_a   1.000
_cell.length_b   1.000
_cell.length_c   1.000
_cell.angle_alpha   90.00
_cell.angle_beta   90.00
_cell.angle_gamma   90.00
#
_symmetry.space_group_name_H-M   'P 1'
#
loop_
_entity.id
_entity.type
_entity.pdbx_description
1 polymer ?
#
loop_
_entity_poly.entity_id
_entity_poly.type
_entity_poly.pdbx_seq_one_letter_code
_entity_poly.pdbx_strand_id
1 'polypeptide(L)'
;MSEEFRKELERLINEIKSRVDALSEEVEELYESGEYYRAFRKWSEGISKVLRDFRGSLSKLSEWIRESKLSESEVKESIDYLKKSLEEILEKINEVNEALKERGRKGFKMFIGVGPHKYTREIFKGLEDTIEGVVEGVERAIEAFEESLTKPTQVISVRLKEKDLEVVDQLVDAGIFKSRSEAIAYFTRKGIESSKEWI
;
A
#
# COMPACT_ATOMS: atom_id res chain seq x y z
N MET A 1 17.61 0.88 7.36
CA MET A 1 16.62 -0.17 7.09
C MET A 1 15.20 0.41 7.01
N SER A 2 14.66 1.09 8.02
CA SER A 2 13.34 1.75 7.88
C SER A 2 13.30 2.89 6.87
N GLU A 3 14.38 3.68 6.80
CA GLU A 3 14.52 4.74 5.80
C GLU A 3 14.68 4.21 4.36
N GLU A 4 15.17 2.97 4.21
CA GLU A 4 15.33 2.31 2.92
C GLU A 4 13.97 1.79 2.41
N PHE A 5 13.17 1.22 3.31
CA PHE A 5 11.78 0.86 3.07
C PHE A 5 10.91 2.06 2.66
N ARG A 6 10.99 3.16 3.40
CA ARG A 6 10.25 4.38 3.08
C ARG A 6 10.64 4.94 1.72
N LYS A 7 11.94 4.97 1.40
CA LYS A 7 12.45 5.42 0.08
C LYS A 7 11.94 4.54 -1.06
N GLU A 8 11.94 3.22 -0.88
CA GLU A 8 11.45 2.31 -1.91
C GLU A 8 9.94 2.44 -2.13
N LEU A 9 9.17 2.60 -1.06
CA LEU A 9 7.73 2.86 -1.13
C LEU A 9 7.43 4.18 -1.84
N GLU A 10 8.11 5.26 -1.48
CA GLU A 10 7.99 6.57 -2.12
C GLU A 10 8.37 6.49 -3.60
N ARG A 11 9.45 5.77 -3.93
CA ARG A 11 9.88 5.54 -5.32
C ARG A 11 8.77 4.87 -6.13
N LEU A 12 8.16 3.80 -5.60
CA LEU A 12 7.10 3.05 -6.27
C LEU A 12 5.85 3.90 -6.49
N ILE A 13 5.42 4.65 -5.47
CA ILE A 13 4.27 5.55 -5.57
C ILE A 13 4.51 6.62 -6.64
N ASN A 14 5.68 7.27 -6.61
CA ASN A 14 6.02 8.32 -7.58
C ASN A 14 6.14 7.78 -9.00
N GLU A 15 6.64 6.55 -9.17
CA GLU A 15 6.71 5.88 -10.46
C GLU A 15 5.32 5.66 -11.05
N ILE A 16 4.36 5.21 -10.25
CA ILE A 16 2.98 5.00 -10.71
C ILE A 16 2.30 6.32 -11.05
N LYS A 17 2.40 7.32 -10.16
CA LYS A 17 1.86 8.66 -10.41
C LYS A 17 2.36 9.20 -11.75
N SER A 18 3.67 9.19 -11.96
CA SER A 18 4.29 9.66 -13.20
C SER A 18 3.81 8.87 -14.44
N ARG A 19 3.64 7.55 -14.32
CA ARG A 19 3.16 6.70 -15.43
C ARG A 19 1.69 6.94 -15.75
N VAL A 20 0.86 7.15 -14.74
CA VAL A 20 -0.57 7.49 -14.90
C VAL A 20 -0.71 8.87 -15.52
N ASP A 21 0.08 9.84 -15.07
CA ASP A 21 0.10 11.21 -15.56
C ASP A 21 0.49 11.26 -17.05
N ALA A 22 1.62 10.66 -17.40
CA ALA A 22 2.07 10.58 -18.80
C ALA A 22 1.05 9.88 -19.69
N LEU A 23 0.44 8.78 -19.20
CA LEU A 23 -0.59 8.08 -19.97
C LEU A 23 -1.84 8.95 -20.15
N SER A 24 -2.23 9.71 -19.13
CA SER A 24 -3.36 10.64 -19.21
C SER A 24 -3.12 11.73 -20.25
N GLU A 25 -1.90 12.28 -20.33
CA GLU A 25 -1.52 13.29 -21.32
C GLU A 25 -1.59 12.71 -22.75
N GLU A 26 -0.98 11.55 -22.99
CA GLU A 26 -1.04 10.87 -24.30
C GLU A 26 -2.49 10.57 -24.74
N VAL A 27 -3.34 10.22 -23.77
CA VAL A 27 -4.76 9.92 -24.01
C VAL A 27 -5.56 11.18 -24.31
N GLU A 28 -5.27 12.29 -23.63
CA GLU A 28 -5.93 13.57 -23.90
C GLU A 28 -5.54 14.09 -25.30
N GLU A 29 -4.28 13.96 -25.73
CA GLU A 29 -3.85 14.32 -27.09
C GLU A 29 -4.60 13.52 -28.17
N LEU A 30 -4.68 12.19 -28.01
CA LEU A 30 -5.46 11.32 -28.91
C LEU A 30 -6.95 11.64 -28.87
N TYR A 31 -7.43 12.12 -27.73
CA TYR A 31 -8.81 12.48 -27.54
C TYR A 31 -9.14 13.80 -28.25
N GLU A 32 -8.30 14.83 -28.11
CA GLU A 32 -8.44 16.12 -28.78
C GLU A 32 -8.33 16.03 -30.31
N SER A 33 -7.54 15.08 -30.82
CA SER A 33 -7.46 14.79 -32.25
C SER A 33 -8.68 14.05 -32.81
N GLY A 34 -9.62 13.64 -31.95
CA GLY A 34 -10.83 12.90 -32.32
C GLY A 34 -10.62 11.39 -32.47
N GLU A 35 -9.44 10.86 -32.14
CA GLU A 35 -9.10 9.43 -32.17
C GLU A 35 -9.63 8.69 -30.91
N TYR A 36 -10.91 8.88 -30.58
CA TYR A 36 -11.54 8.42 -29.34
C TYR A 36 -11.33 6.93 -29.03
N TYR A 37 -11.44 6.06 -30.03
CA TYR A 37 -11.24 4.62 -29.84
C TYR A 37 -9.78 4.29 -29.50
N ARG A 38 -8.83 5.00 -30.12
CA ARG A 38 -7.40 4.81 -29.87
C ARG A 38 -7.02 5.34 -28.50
N ALA A 39 -7.54 6.51 -28.11
CA ALA A 39 -7.41 7.07 -26.77
C ALA A 39 -7.90 6.08 -25.70
N PHE A 40 -9.12 5.56 -25.87
CA PHE A 40 -9.69 4.57 -24.96
C PHE A 40 -8.85 3.30 -24.85
N ARG A 41 -8.45 2.72 -25.98
CA ARG A 41 -7.65 1.49 -26.00
C ARG A 41 -6.29 1.71 -25.34
N LYS A 42 -5.62 2.81 -25.67
CA LYS A 42 -4.33 3.20 -25.11
C LYS A 42 -4.43 3.37 -23.60
N TRP A 43 -5.45 4.08 -23.12
CA TRP A 43 -5.73 4.25 -21.70
C TRP A 43 -5.89 2.89 -21.01
N SER A 44 -6.80 2.04 -21.49
CA SER A 44 -7.09 0.76 -20.83
C SER A 44 -5.90 -0.20 -20.81
N GLU A 45 -5.21 -0.37 -21.94
CA GLU A 45 -4.02 -1.23 -22.03
C GLU A 45 -2.88 -0.68 -21.15
N GLY A 46 -2.68 0.64 -21.18
CA GLY A 46 -1.65 1.31 -20.40
C GLY A 46 -1.88 1.18 -18.91
N ILE A 47 -3.08 1.51 -18.43
CA ILE A 47 -3.38 1.50 -17.00
C ILE A 47 -3.42 0.08 -16.45
N SER A 48 -3.93 -0.89 -17.22
CA SER A 48 -3.91 -2.30 -16.83
C SER A 48 -2.49 -2.81 -16.63
N LYS A 49 -1.55 -2.35 -17.46
CA LYS A 49 -0.12 -2.65 -17.31
C LYS A 49 0.46 -1.98 -16.07
N VAL A 50 0.20 -0.68 -15.87
CA VAL A 50 0.67 0.07 -14.69
C VAL A 50 0.22 -0.58 -13.38
N LEU A 51 -1.07 -0.90 -13.27
CA LEU A 51 -1.65 -1.52 -12.07
C LEU A 51 -1.12 -2.94 -11.84
N ARG A 52 -0.90 -3.71 -12.91
CA ARG A 52 -0.31 -5.05 -12.81
C ARG A 52 1.14 -4.99 -12.32
N ASP A 53 1.94 -4.10 -12.88
CA ASP A 53 3.33 -3.90 -12.45
C ASP A 53 3.36 -3.48 -10.98
N PHE A 54 2.48 -2.56 -10.59
CA PHE A 54 2.38 -2.11 -9.21
C PHE A 54 1.98 -3.23 -8.25
N ARG A 55 0.98 -4.04 -8.59
CA ARG A 55 0.59 -5.22 -7.80
C ARG A 55 1.79 -6.17 -7.58
N GLY A 56 2.60 -6.36 -8.61
CA GLY A 56 3.85 -7.13 -8.50
C GLY A 56 4.84 -6.50 -7.52
N SER A 57 5.02 -5.18 -7.57
CA SER A 57 5.87 -4.43 -6.64
C SER A 57 5.35 -4.46 -5.19
N LEU A 58 4.03 -4.36 -4.99
CA LEU A 58 3.40 -4.51 -3.67
C LEU A 58 3.65 -5.90 -3.06
N SER A 59 3.62 -6.94 -3.89
CA SER A 59 3.91 -8.30 -3.43
C SER A 59 5.36 -8.43 -2.93
N LYS A 60 6.31 -7.77 -3.61
CA LYS A 60 7.71 -7.72 -3.15
C LYS A 60 7.87 -6.87 -1.89
N LEU A 61 7.16 -5.75 -1.80
CA LEU A 61 7.17 -4.92 -0.59
C LEU A 61 6.63 -5.70 0.62
N SER A 62 5.56 -6.49 0.46
CA SER A 62 5.01 -7.28 1.55
C SER A 62 5.95 -8.40 2.01
N GLU A 63 6.68 -9.04 1.08
CA GLU A 63 7.79 -9.95 1.41
C GLU A 63 8.89 -9.22 2.19
N TRP A 64 9.28 -8.02 1.74
CA TRP A 64 10.32 -7.24 2.40
C TRP A 64 9.93 -6.79 3.81
N ILE A 65 8.67 -6.40 4.01
CA ILE A 65 8.10 -6.10 5.35
C ILE A 65 8.21 -7.32 6.26
N ARG A 66 7.85 -8.52 5.77
CA ARG A 66 7.92 -9.77 6.55
C ARG A 66 9.35 -10.13 6.96
N GLU A 67 10.32 -9.90 6.09
CA GLU A 67 11.74 -10.20 6.36
C GLU A 67 12.41 -9.11 7.21
N SER A 68 11.87 -7.89 7.19
CA SER A 68 12.43 -6.76 7.91
C SER A 68 12.08 -6.77 9.40
N LYS A 69 13.02 -6.31 10.24
CA LYS A 69 12.79 -6.05 11.68
C LYS A 69 12.23 -4.64 11.93
N LEU A 70 11.34 -4.16 11.07
CA LEU A 70 10.74 -2.83 11.23
C LEU A 70 9.88 -2.77 12.49
N SER A 71 9.80 -1.58 13.10
CA SER A 71 8.87 -1.37 14.20
C SER A 71 7.43 -1.30 13.69
N GLU A 72 6.48 -1.66 14.55
CA GLU A 72 5.04 -1.56 14.29
C GLU A 72 4.63 -0.16 13.80
N SER A 73 5.15 0.89 14.44
CA SER A 73 4.85 2.27 14.09
C SER A 73 5.34 2.65 12.68
N GLU A 74 6.54 2.21 12.29
CA GLU A 74 7.14 2.56 10.99
C GLU A 74 6.39 1.92 9.83
N VAL A 75 5.97 0.66 9.99
CA VAL A 75 5.19 -0.03 8.96
C VAL A 75 3.78 0.55 8.88
N LYS A 76 3.15 0.85 10.02
CA LYS A 76 1.81 1.47 10.03
C LYS A 76 1.80 2.83 9.34
N GLU A 77 2.80 3.68 9.59
CA GLU A 77 2.95 4.97 8.89
C GLU A 77 3.13 4.77 7.38
N SER A 78 3.91 3.78 6.98
CA SER A 78 4.16 3.47 5.58
C SER A 78 2.91 2.90 4.88
N ILE A 79 2.14 2.06 5.55
CA ILE A 79 0.85 1.55 5.07
C ILE A 79 -0.15 2.69 4.89
N ASP A 80 -0.24 3.59 5.87
CA ASP A 80 -1.15 4.75 5.78
C ASP A 80 -0.77 5.68 4.62
N TYR A 81 0.53 5.91 4.44
CA TYR A 81 1.06 6.65 3.30
C TYR A 81 0.74 5.99 1.95
N LEU A 82 0.92 4.67 1.87
CA LEU A 82 0.57 3.88 0.69
C LEU A 82 -0.91 4.00 0.35
N LYS A 83 -1.78 3.84 1.36
CA LYS A 83 -3.24 3.91 1.18
C LYS A 83 -3.66 5.27 0.62
N LYS A 84 -3.24 6.38 1.26
CA LYS A 84 -3.56 7.74 0.81
C LYS A 84 -3.07 8.00 -0.60
N SER A 85 -1.83 7.61 -0.89
CA SER A 85 -1.24 7.81 -2.22
C SER A 85 -1.98 7.02 -3.30
N LEU A 86 -2.50 5.84 -2.96
CA LEU A 86 -3.30 5.05 -3.88
C LEU A 86 -4.70 5.59 -4.09
N GLU A 87 -5.35 6.09 -3.04
CA GLU A 87 -6.63 6.79 -3.17
C GLU A 87 -6.53 7.93 -4.19
N GLU A 88 -5.48 8.75 -4.11
CA GLU A 88 -5.21 9.83 -5.09
C GLU A 88 -5.01 9.30 -6.53
N ILE A 89 -4.23 8.22 -6.69
CA ILE A 89 -3.99 7.61 -8.01
C ILE A 89 -5.30 7.05 -8.59
N LEU A 90 -6.09 6.36 -7.76
CA LEU A 90 -7.36 5.77 -8.18
C LEU A 90 -8.41 6.83 -8.54
N GLU A 91 -8.44 7.94 -7.80
CA GLU A 91 -9.29 9.09 -8.13
C GLU A 91 -8.97 9.63 -9.52
N LYS A 92 -7.69 9.88 -9.81
CA LYS A 92 -7.25 10.31 -11.15
C LYS A 92 -7.60 9.31 -12.25
N ILE A 93 -7.41 8.01 -11.99
CA ILE A 93 -7.79 6.96 -12.95
C ILE A 93 -9.29 7.00 -13.25
N ASN A 94 -10.12 7.18 -12.21
CA ASN A 94 -11.56 7.28 -12.35
C ASN A 94 -12.01 8.54 -13.10
N GLU A 95 -11.36 9.68 -12.86
CA GLU A 95 -11.63 10.92 -13.60
C GLU A 95 -11.40 10.73 -15.11
N VAL A 96 -10.26 10.16 -15.50
CA VAL A 96 -9.96 9.90 -16.92
C VAL A 96 -10.93 8.86 -17.49
N ASN A 97 -11.25 7.81 -16.73
CA ASN A 97 -12.24 6.81 -17.14
C ASN A 97 -13.61 7.44 -17.43
N GLU A 98 -14.12 8.27 -16.54
CA GLU A 98 -15.42 8.91 -16.70
C GLU A 98 -15.40 9.93 -17.85
N ALA A 99 -14.31 10.71 -17.99
CA ALA A 99 -14.12 11.59 -19.14
C ALA A 99 -14.21 10.79 -20.45
N LEU A 100 -13.48 9.69 -20.57
CA LEU A 100 -13.51 8.82 -21.75
C LEU A 100 -14.89 8.18 -21.98
N LYS A 101 -15.61 7.76 -20.92
CA LYS A 101 -16.97 7.20 -21.00
C LYS A 101 -17.97 8.24 -21.52
N GLU A 102 -18.01 9.44 -20.93
CA GLU A 102 -18.95 10.50 -21.30
C GLU A 102 -18.71 11.00 -22.72
N ARG A 103 -17.45 11.23 -23.05
CA ARG A 103 -17.04 11.76 -24.34
C ARG A 103 -17.18 10.71 -25.44
N GLY A 104 -16.85 9.45 -25.16
CA GLY A 104 -17.12 8.32 -26.04
C GLY A 104 -18.61 8.17 -26.36
N ARG A 105 -19.51 8.35 -25.38
CA ARG A 105 -20.97 8.38 -25.63
C ARG A 105 -21.40 9.48 -26.61
N LYS A 106 -20.75 10.65 -26.57
CA LYS A 106 -21.05 11.77 -27.48
C LYS A 106 -20.48 11.52 -28.90
N GLY A 107 -19.22 11.08 -29.00
CA GLY A 107 -18.57 10.75 -30.28
C GLY A 107 -19.22 9.56 -31.01
N PHE A 108 -19.60 8.51 -30.28
CA PHE A 108 -20.28 7.34 -30.85
C PHE A 108 -21.73 7.61 -31.29
N LYS A 109 -22.41 8.61 -30.70
CA LYS A 109 -23.75 9.01 -31.17
C LYS A 109 -23.71 9.69 -32.55
N MET A 110 -22.58 10.28 -32.96
CA MET A 110 -22.44 10.94 -34.28
C MET A 110 -22.11 9.97 -35.42
N PHE A 111 -21.51 8.81 -35.15
CA PHE A 111 -21.13 7.81 -36.17
C PHE A 111 -22.08 6.59 -36.11
N ILE A 112 -23.16 6.62 -36.89
CA ILE A 112 -24.12 5.57 -37.35
C ILE A 112 -24.13 4.18 -36.65
N GLY A 113 -25.37 3.69 -36.41
CA GLY A 113 -25.73 2.44 -35.74
C GLY A 113 -24.94 1.17 -36.10
N VAL A 114 -24.85 0.29 -35.09
CA VAL A 114 -24.11 -0.99 -35.03
C VAL A 114 -22.64 -0.88 -34.55
N GLY A 115 -22.47 -0.54 -33.27
CA GLY A 115 -22.08 -1.58 -32.31
C GLY A 115 -20.73 -1.64 -31.58
N PRO A 116 -19.79 -0.65 -31.55
CA PRO A 116 -18.56 -0.78 -30.75
C PRO A 116 -18.75 -0.71 -29.22
N HIS A 117 -19.98 -0.40 -28.78
CA HIS A 117 -20.32 -0.17 -27.37
C HIS A 117 -20.13 -1.38 -26.44
N LYS A 118 -20.23 -2.62 -26.98
CA LYS A 118 -19.97 -3.84 -26.19
C LYS A 118 -18.48 -3.99 -25.89
N TYR A 119 -17.64 -3.76 -26.89
CA TYR A 119 -16.20 -3.96 -26.78
C TYR A 119 -15.57 -2.94 -25.80
N THR A 120 -16.00 -1.68 -25.85
CA THR A 120 -15.57 -0.67 -24.88
C THR A 120 -16.01 -1.02 -23.46
N ARG A 121 -17.22 -1.58 -23.28
CA ARG A 121 -17.74 -1.96 -21.97
C ARG A 121 -16.95 -3.12 -21.34
N GLU A 122 -16.62 -4.15 -22.11
CA GLU A 122 -15.82 -5.28 -21.61
C GLU A 122 -14.42 -4.85 -21.20
N ILE A 123 -13.80 -3.96 -21.97
CA ILE A 123 -12.50 -3.39 -21.66
C ILE A 123 -12.55 -2.52 -20.39
N PHE A 124 -13.57 -1.67 -20.23
CA PHE A 124 -13.78 -0.90 -19.00
C PHE A 124 -13.98 -1.80 -17.78
N LYS A 125 -14.75 -2.89 -17.94
CA LYS A 125 -14.95 -3.85 -16.86
C LYS A 125 -13.65 -4.54 -16.45
N GLY A 126 -12.84 -4.98 -17.41
CA GLY A 126 -11.52 -5.57 -17.12
C GLY A 126 -10.56 -4.60 -16.41
N LEU A 127 -10.69 -3.31 -16.68
CA LEU A 127 -10.00 -2.26 -15.94
C LEU A 127 -10.52 -2.14 -14.50
N GLU A 128 -11.83 -2.05 -14.30
CA GLU A 128 -12.45 -2.02 -12.96
C GLU A 128 -12.03 -3.24 -12.13
N ASP A 129 -12.08 -4.45 -12.70
CA ASP A 129 -11.63 -5.69 -12.05
C ASP A 129 -10.12 -5.63 -11.68
N THR A 130 -9.29 -4.97 -12.51
CA THR A 130 -7.86 -4.81 -12.24
C THR A 130 -7.61 -3.83 -11.09
N ILE A 131 -8.37 -2.73 -11.04
CA ILE A 131 -8.33 -1.76 -9.94
C ILE A 131 -8.72 -2.43 -8.63
N GLU A 132 -9.83 -3.17 -8.62
CA GLU A 132 -10.31 -3.91 -7.45
C GLU A 132 -9.25 -4.91 -6.95
N GLY A 133 -8.63 -5.67 -7.86
CA GLY A 133 -7.55 -6.58 -7.50
C GLY A 133 -6.28 -5.94 -6.94
N VAL A 134 -6.05 -4.64 -7.18
CA VAL A 134 -4.97 -3.86 -6.52
C VAL A 134 -5.39 -3.49 -5.11
N VAL A 135 -6.63 -3.00 -4.93
CA VAL A 135 -7.18 -2.64 -3.61
C VAL A 135 -7.14 -3.84 -2.67
N GLU A 136 -7.67 -4.99 -3.10
CA GLU A 136 -7.62 -6.24 -2.34
C GLU A 136 -6.18 -6.72 -2.06
N GLY A 137 -5.25 -6.41 -2.96
CA GLY A 137 -3.83 -6.74 -2.78
C GLY A 137 -3.19 -5.94 -1.64
N VAL A 138 -3.55 -4.66 -1.54
CA VAL A 138 -3.12 -3.78 -0.45
C VAL A 138 -3.74 -4.21 0.87
N GLU A 139 -5.06 -4.43 0.90
CA GLU A 139 -5.76 -4.85 2.11
C GLU A 139 -5.16 -6.14 2.70
N ARG A 140 -4.90 -7.15 1.86
CA ARG A 140 -4.21 -8.38 2.31
C ARG A 140 -2.81 -8.16 2.84
N ALA A 141 -2.06 -7.19 2.28
CA ALA A 141 -0.73 -6.85 2.80
C ALA A 141 -0.83 -6.20 4.19
N ILE A 142 -1.86 -5.40 4.43
CA ILE A 142 -2.18 -4.82 5.74
C ILE A 142 -2.55 -5.92 6.72
N GLU A 143 -3.49 -6.78 6.37
CA GLU A 143 -3.95 -7.89 7.22
C GLU A 143 -2.78 -8.81 7.59
N ALA A 144 -1.96 -9.22 6.61
CA ALA A 144 -0.80 -10.07 6.86
C ALA A 144 0.22 -9.40 7.80
N PHE A 145 0.32 -8.07 7.76
CA PHE A 145 1.15 -7.32 8.68
C PHE A 145 0.54 -7.26 10.08
N GLU A 146 -0.74 -6.93 10.20
CA GLU A 146 -1.47 -6.93 11.47
C GLU A 146 -1.42 -8.30 12.16
N GLU A 147 -1.60 -9.38 11.40
CA GLU A 147 -1.45 -10.75 11.90
C GLU A 147 -0.02 -11.03 12.41
N SER A 148 1.00 -10.53 11.71
CA SER A 148 2.41 -10.68 12.11
C SER A 148 2.76 -9.91 13.39
N LEU A 149 2.04 -8.81 13.66
CA LEU A 149 2.13 -8.03 14.90
C LEU A 149 1.39 -8.70 16.05
N THR A 150 0.31 -9.41 15.78
CA THR A 150 -0.39 -10.25 16.75
C THR A 150 0.34 -11.56 17.03
N LYS A 151 1.66 -11.54 17.20
CA LYS A 151 2.29 -12.60 17.99
C LYS A 151 1.60 -12.58 19.35
N PRO A 152 1.02 -13.71 19.81
CA PRO A 152 0.24 -13.72 21.04
C PRO A 152 1.13 -13.18 22.16
N THR A 153 0.61 -12.21 22.91
CA THR A 153 1.25 -11.71 24.12
C THR A 153 1.45 -12.89 25.05
N GLN A 154 2.66 -13.46 25.06
CA GLN A 154 2.94 -14.62 25.90
C GLN A 154 3.12 -14.14 27.32
N VAL A 155 2.20 -14.55 28.20
CA VAL A 155 2.39 -14.39 29.64
C VAL A 155 3.39 -15.45 30.08
N ILE A 156 4.61 -15.01 30.37
CA ILE A 156 5.66 -15.86 30.92
C ILE A 156 5.79 -15.62 32.42
N SER A 157 6.00 -16.70 33.18
CA SER A 157 6.36 -16.60 34.59
C SER A 157 7.88 -16.55 34.71
N VAL A 158 8.41 -15.52 35.36
CA VAL A 158 9.85 -15.28 35.54
C VAL A 158 10.21 -15.22 37.03
N ARG A 159 11.37 -15.76 37.39
CA ARG A 159 11.92 -15.67 38.74
C ARG A 159 12.92 -14.53 38.80
N LEU A 160 12.64 -13.55 39.65
CA LEU A 160 13.50 -12.40 39.92
C LEU A 160 13.99 -12.46 41.36
N LYS A 161 15.16 -11.87 41.62
CA LYS A 161 15.58 -11.62 42.99
C LYS A 161 14.72 -10.50 43.56
N GLU A 162 14.48 -10.54 44.87
CA GLU A 162 13.65 -9.56 45.57
C GLU A 162 14.13 -8.11 45.33
N LYS A 163 15.45 -7.88 45.41
CA LYS A 163 16.05 -6.57 45.11
C LYS A 163 15.78 -6.07 43.69
N ASP A 164 15.76 -6.97 42.70
CA ASP A 164 15.51 -6.58 41.31
C ASP A 164 14.02 -6.24 41.11
N LEU A 165 13.14 -6.95 41.81
CA LEU A 165 11.71 -6.67 41.81
C LEU A 165 11.39 -5.32 42.48
N GLU A 166 12.05 -4.98 43.59
CA GLU A 166 11.91 -3.68 44.25
C GLU A 166 12.32 -2.52 43.33
N VAL A 167 13.39 -2.68 42.55
CA VAL A 167 13.81 -1.67 41.57
C VAL A 167 12.74 -1.50 40.49
N VAL A 168 12.17 -2.61 39.98
CA VAL A 168 11.08 -2.55 39.00
C VAL A 168 9.88 -1.80 39.57
N ASP A 169 9.52 -2.05 40.82
CA ASP A 169 8.41 -1.39 41.51
C ASP A 169 8.64 0.12 41.65
N GLN A 170 9.83 0.52 42.11
CA GLN A 170 10.18 1.94 42.22
C GLN A 170 10.10 2.67 40.88
N LEU A 171 10.47 2.03 39.78
CA LEU A 171 10.40 2.61 38.45
C LEU A 171 8.95 2.77 37.96
N VAL A 172 8.08 1.84 38.34
CA VAL A 172 6.64 1.95 38.05
C VAL A 172 6.01 3.04 38.90
N ASP A 173 6.31 3.08 40.20
CA ASP A 173 5.78 4.07 41.14
C ASP A 173 6.26 5.49 40.82
N ALA A 174 7.48 5.63 40.31
CA ALA A 174 8.02 6.89 39.81
C ALA A 174 7.40 7.33 38.46
N GLY A 175 6.52 6.51 37.86
CA GLY A 175 5.88 6.77 36.58
C GLY A 175 6.79 6.63 35.36
N ILE A 176 7.98 6.04 35.52
CA ILE A 176 8.91 5.78 34.41
C ILE A 176 8.34 4.68 33.50
N PHE A 177 7.66 3.69 34.09
CA PHE A 177 6.90 2.67 33.37
C PHE A 177 5.45 2.65 33.85
N LYS A 178 4.49 2.36 32.96
CA LYS A 178 3.06 2.28 33.27
C LYS A 178 2.71 0.99 34.02
N SER A 179 3.52 -0.05 33.90
CA SER A 179 3.31 -1.34 34.58
C SER A 179 4.60 -2.13 34.78
N ARG A 180 4.60 -3.08 35.72
CA ARG A 180 5.70 -4.03 35.92
C ARG A 180 6.03 -4.81 34.64
N SER A 181 5.01 -5.25 33.91
CA SER A 181 5.19 -5.99 32.65
C SER A 181 5.91 -5.17 31.59
N GLU A 182 5.59 -3.88 31.49
CA GLU A 182 6.27 -2.95 30.57
C GLU A 182 7.74 -2.77 30.96
N ALA A 183 8.02 -2.58 32.25
CA ALA A 183 9.38 -2.48 32.77
C ALA A 183 10.21 -3.75 32.45
N ILE A 184 9.65 -4.94 32.71
CA ILE A 184 10.33 -6.22 32.43
C ILE A 184 10.56 -6.42 30.93
N ALA A 185 9.58 -6.08 30.09
CA ALA A 185 9.72 -6.15 28.64
C ALA A 185 10.84 -5.22 28.14
N TYR A 186 10.90 -4.00 28.67
CA TYR A 186 11.95 -3.03 28.36
C TYR A 186 13.34 -3.56 28.71
N PHE A 187 13.54 -4.03 29.95
CA PHE A 187 14.83 -4.56 30.39
C PHE A 187 15.25 -5.81 29.63
N THR A 188 14.29 -6.69 29.32
CA THR A 188 14.55 -7.89 28.51
C THR A 188 15.02 -7.50 27.11
N ARG A 189 14.34 -6.54 26.46
CA ARG A 189 14.76 -6.03 25.14
C ARG A 189 16.14 -5.39 25.21
N LYS A 190 16.43 -4.56 26.21
CA LYS A 190 17.76 -3.95 26.39
C LYS A 190 18.85 -4.97 26.66
N GLY A 191 18.54 -6.03 27.42
CA GLY A 191 19.45 -7.16 27.63
C GLY A 191 19.76 -7.89 26.32
N ILE A 192 18.75 -8.21 25.51
CA ILE A 192 18.93 -8.84 24.20
C ILE A 192 19.75 -7.94 23.27
N GLU A 193 19.46 -6.64 23.24
CA GLU A 193 20.20 -5.66 22.42
C GLU A 193 21.68 -5.59 22.80
N SER A 194 21.98 -5.64 24.10
CA SER A 194 23.34 -5.57 24.63
C SER A 194 24.12 -6.87 24.42
N SER A 195 23.40 -7.99 24.29
CA SER A 195 23.98 -9.32 24.08
C SER A 195 23.98 -9.75 22.62
N LYS A 196 23.74 -8.86 21.66
CA LYS A 196 23.70 -9.16 20.21
C LYS A 196 24.97 -9.82 19.67
N GLU A 197 26.10 -9.66 20.33
CA GLU A 197 27.36 -10.31 19.92
C GLU A 197 27.46 -11.76 20.39
N TRP A 198 26.59 -12.18 21.31
CA TRP A 198 26.58 -13.48 21.97
C TRP A 198 25.40 -14.36 21.52
N ILE A 199 24.50 -13.82 20.68
CA ILE A 199 23.28 -14.44 20.18
C ILE A 199 23.25 -14.29 18.66
#